data_AF-A0A447CUH6-F1
#
_entry.id   AF-A0A447CUH6-F1
#
_cell.length_a   1.000
_cell.length_b   1.000
_cell.length_c   1.000
_cell.angle_alpha   90.00
_cell.angle_beta   90.00
_cell.angle_gamma   90.00
#
_symmetry.space_group_name_H-M   'P 1'
#
loop_
_entity.id
_entity.type
_entity.pdbx_description
1 polymer ?
#
loop_
_entity_poly.entity_id
_entity_poly.type
_entity_poly.pdbx_seq_one_letter_code
_entity_poly.pdbx_strand_id
1 'polypeptide(L)'
;MPQIWLTYDELGALLGCDAAAAREASAARPLDRRRCHDGRTRAKLDLVLTEQWLDRLVRHWAERQLAACVDDLDRVRRLMAAPSSGAVDEVATTAHNIVADPGPSTRTLSA
;
A
#
# COMPACT_ATOMS: atom_id res chain seq x y z
N MET A 1 6.40 30.46 1.05
CA MET A 1 6.12 29.55 -0.09
C MET A 1 7.30 28.60 -0.27
N PRO A 2 7.07 27.28 -0.38
CA PRO A 2 8.14 26.32 -0.61
C PRO A 2 8.86 26.62 -1.93
N GLN A 3 10.18 26.47 -1.95
CA GLN A 3 10.97 26.66 -3.16
C GLN A 3 11.22 25.30 -3.83
N ILE A 4 10.41 24.98 -4.83
CA ILE A 4 10.49 23.71 -5.56
C ILE A 4 11.38 23.90 -6.79
N TRP A 5 12.35 23.00 -6.97
CA TRP A 5 13.28 23.00 -8.10
C TRP A 5 13.12 21.70 -8.88
N LEU A 6 12.76 21.81 -10.16
CA LEU A 6 12.56 20.65 -11.04
C LEU A 6 13.60 20.64 -12.16
N THR A 7 14.06 19.45 -12.53
CA THR A 7 14.79 19.23 -13.78
C THR A 7 13.89 19.52 -14.99
N TYR A 8 14.46 19.67 -16.19
CA TYR A 8 13.64 19.86 -17.39
C TYR A 8 12.77 18.64 -17.73
N ASP A 9 13.19 17.43 -17.37
CA ASP A 9 12.36 16.23 -17.50
C ASP A 9 11.13 16.29 -16.58
N GLU A 10 11.34 16.63 -15.30
CA GLU A 10 10.24 16.77 -14.32
C GLU A 10 9.32 17.96 -14.65
N LEU A 11 9.90 19.07 -15.12
CA LEU A 11 9.13 20.22 -15.58
C LEU A 11 8.34 19.90 -16.85
N GLY A 12 8.91 19.14 -17.77
CA GLY A 12 8.22 18.64 -18.96
C GLY A 12 7.04 17.75 -18.57
N ALA A 13 7.24 16.82 -17.64
CA ALA A 13 6.15 16.04 -17.07
C ALA A 13 5.07 16.94 -16.46
N LEU A 14 5.44 17.97 -15.69
CA LEU A 14 4.51 18.96 -15.12
C LEU A 14 3.74 19.75 -16.19
N LEU A 15 4.36 20.08 -17.32
CA LEU A 15 3.74 20.87 -18.40
C LEU A 15 3.06 20.01 -19.47
N GLY A 16 3.27 18.69 -19.46
CA GLY A 16 2.80 17.80 -20.52
C GLY A 16 3.60 17.91 -21.81
N CYS A 17 4.89 18.23 -21.74
CA CYS A 17 5.79 18.34 -22.88
C CYS A 17 7.12 17.60 -22.64
N ASP A 18 7.97 17.51 -23.66
CA ASP A 18 9.31 16.95 -23.51
C ASP A 18 10.27 17.93 -22.82
N ALA A 19 11.47 17.44 -22.48
CA ALA A 19 12.47 18.24 -21.78
C ALA A 19 13.02 19.42 -22.61
N ALA A 20 13.02 19.32 -23.94
CA ALA A 20 13.49 20.39 -24.81
C ALA A 20 12.48 21.55 -24.82
N ALA A 21 11.20 21.24 -25.02
CA ALA A 21 10.10 22.17 -24.92
C ALA A 21 9.99 22.77 -23.50
N ALA A 22 10.20 21.98 -22.44
CA ALA A 22 10.24 22.48 -21.07
C ALA A 22 11.39 23.47 -20.82
N ARG A 23 12.56 23.20 -21.41
CA ARG A 23 13.69 24.13 -21.40
C ARG A 23 13.34 25.45 -22.10
N GLU A 24 12.71 25.39 -23.26
CA GLU A 24 12.24 26.59 -23.98
C GLU A 24 11.20 27.36 -23.18
N ALA A 25 10.20 26.68 -22.63
CA ALA A 25 9.19 27.27 -21.75
C ALA A 25 9.82 27.94 -20.51
N SER A 26 10.85 27.31 -19.91
CA SER A 26 11.60 27.89 -18.79
C SER A 26 12.46 29.09 -19.16
N ALA A 27 12.76 29.28 -20.45
CA ALA A 27 13.50 30.43 -20.94
C ALA A 27 12.55 31.58 -21.35
N ALA A 28 11.38 31.24 -21.90
CA ALA A 28 10.32 32.19 -22.22
C ALA A 28 9.64 32.77 -20.96
N ARG A 29 9.62 31.99 -19.88
CA ARG A 29 9.14 32.40 -18.55
C ARG A 29 10.35 32.79 -17.68
N PRO A 30 10.30 33.85 -16.87
CA PRO A 30 11.44 34.32 -16.08
C PRO A 30 11.68 33.44 -14.84
N LEU A 31 11.91 32.14 -15.03
CA LEU A 31 12.18 31.19 -13.95
C LEU A 31 13.65 31.26 -13.54
N ASP A 32 13.91 31.21 -12.23
CA ASP A 32 15.28 31.01 -11.73
C ASP A 32 15.78 29.65 -12.20
N ARG A 33 16.99 29.61 -12.77
CA ARG A 33 17.61 28.37 -13.28
C ARG A 33 18.99 28.21 -12.69
N ARG A 34 19.33 27.00 -12.25
CA ARG A 34 20.63 26.68 -11.68
C ARG A 34 21.14 25.33 -12.15
N ARG A 35 22.42 25.26 -12.51
CA ARG A 35 23.10 23.98 -12.71
C ARG A 35 23.50 23.41 -11.36
N CYS A 36 23.11 22.16 -11.10
CA CYS A 36 23.37 21.47 -9.85
C CYS A 36 24.61 20.57 -9.96
N HIS A 37 25.08 20.04 -8.82
CA HIS A 37 26.27 19.19 -8.73
C HIS A 37 26.14 17.88 -9.53
N ASP A 38 24.92 17.39 -9.70
CA ASP A 38 24.61 16.23 -10.56
C ASP A 38 24.66 16.54 -12.06
N GLY A 39 25.15 17.73 -12.44
CA GLY A 39 25.29 18.17 -13.82
C GLY A 39 23.99 18.63 -14.48
N ARG A 40 22.83 18.39 -13.84
CA ARG A 40 21.51 18.74 -14.36
C ARG A 40 21.16 20.20 -14.07
N THR A 41 20.44 20.82 -15.00
CA THR A 41 19.84 22.15 -14.76
C THR A 41 18.46 21.96 -14.16
N ARG A 42 18.19 22.70 -13.07
CA ARG A 42 16.88 22.78 -12.46
C ARG A 42 16.31 24.19 -12.60
N ALA A 43 15.02 24.28 -12.85
CA ALA A 43 14.24 25.51 -12.84
C ALA A 43 13.42 25.57 -11.55
N LYS A 44 13.41 26.73 -10.91
CA LYS A 44 12.57 27.01 -9.75
C LYS A 44 11.16 27.32 -10.23
N LEU A 45 10.17 26.68 -9.61
CA LEU A 45 8.77 26.94 -9.94
C LEU A 45 8.37 28.34 -9.47
N ASP A 46 7.59 29.04 -10.29
CA ASP A 46 6.85 30.21 -9.85
C ASP A 46 5.57 29.78 -9.11
N LEU A 47 4.75 30.74 -8.67
CA LEU A 47 3.56 30.44 -7.88
C LEU A 47 2.57 29.54 -8.65
N VAL A 48 2.29 29.87 -9.92
CA VAL A 48 1.33 29.14 -10.75
C VAL A 48 1.79 27.70 -10.98
N LEU A 49 3.08 27.50 -11.27
CA LEU A 49 3.62 26.15 -11.43
C LEU A 49 3.69 25.38 -10.11
N THR A 50 3.90 26.08 -9.00
CA THR A 50 3.88 25.49 -7.66
C THR A 50 2.49 24.98 -7.30
N GLU A 51 1.44 25.76 -7.59
CA GLU A 51 0.03 25.35 -7.42
C GLU A 51 -0.29 24.12 -8.27
N GLN A 52 0.05 24.14 -9.56
CA GLN A 52 -0.14 22.98 -10.45
C GLN A 52 0.59 21.73 -9.96
N TRP A 53 1.81 21.90 -9.42
CA TRP A 53 2.58 20.79 -8.87
C TRP A 53 1.93 20.22 -7.60
N LEU A 54 1.45 21.08 -6.70
CA LEU A 54 0.73 20.67 -5.49
C LEU A 54 -0.58 19.96 -5.82
N ASP A 55 -1.34 20.48 -6.78
CA ASP A 55 -2.59 19.86 -7.23
C ASP A 55 -2.36 18.44 -7.76
N ARG A 56 -1.28 18.24 -8.52
CA ARG A 56 -0.90 16.91 -9.01
C ARG A 56 -0.46 15.99 -7.87
N LEU A 57 0.32 16.50 -6.91
CA LEU A 57 0.75 15.72 -5.77
C LEU A 57 -0.46 15.26 -4.92
N VAL A 58 -1.38 16.18 -4.64
CA VAL A 58 -2.61 15.89 -3.87
C VAL A 58 -3.50 14.91 -4.63
N ARG A 59 -3.69 15.10 -5.93
CA ARG A 59 -4.43 14.16 -6.78
C ARG A 59 -3.84 12.76 -6.74
N HIS A 60 -2.54 12.63 -6.96
CA HIS A 60 -1.86 11.34 -6.94
C HIS A 60 -1.96 10.67 -5.56
N TRP A 61 -1.82 11.45 -4.48
CA TRP A 61 -2.03 10.93 -3.13
C TRP A 61 -3.46 10.41 -2.94
N ALA A 62 -4.48 11.19 -3.34
CA ALA A 62 -5.88 10.83 -3.20
C ALA A 62 -6.23 9.57 -4.01
N GLU A 63 -5.73 9.45 -5.24
CA GLU A 63 -5.90 8.25 -6.08
C GLU A 63 -5.36 6.99 -5.40
N ARG A 64 -4.18 7.08 -4.75
CA ARG A 64 -3.62 5.96 -4.00
C ARG A 64 -4.45 5.61 -2.76
N GLN A 65 -4.96 6.61 -2.04
CA GLN A 65 -5.82 6.36 -0.88
C GLN A 65 -7.14 5.70 -1.30
N LEU A 66 -7.75 6.17 -2.39
CA LEU A 66 -8.96 5.58 -2.95
C LEU A 66 -8.73 4.12 -3.37
N ALA A 67 -7.61 3.82 -4.04
CA ALA A 67 -7.26 2.45 -4.40
C ALA A 67 -7.12 1.55 -3.16
N ALA A 68 -6.43 2.03 -2.11
CA ALA A 68 -6.30 1.29 -0.86
C ALA A 68 -7.67 1.03 -0.18
N CYS A 69 -8.57 2.04 -0.17
CA CYS A 69 -9.92 1.86 0.38
C CYS A 69 -10.74 0.83 -0.41
N VAL A 70 -10.59 0.79 -1.75
CA VAL A 70 -11.24 -0.22 -2.59
C VAL A 70 -10.74 -1.61 -2.22
N ASP A 71 -9.42 -1.78 -2.07
CA ASP A 71 -8.82 -3.06 -1.67
C ASP A 71 -9.31 -3.54 -0.29
N ASP A 72 -9.45 -2.62 0.66
CA ASP A 72 -9.99 -2.90 2.00
C ASP A 72 -11.45 -3.34 1.95
N LEU A 73 -12.30 -2.65 1.18
CA LEU A 73 -13.71 -3.02 1.02
C LEU A 73 -13.84 -4.40 0.36
N ASP A 74 -13.02 -4.67 -0.65
CA ASP A 74 -12.97 -5.97 -1.32
C ASP A 74 -12.51 -7.09 -0.38
N ARG A 75 -11.57 -6.79 0.53
CA ARG A 75 -11.15 -7.71 1.58
C ARG A 75 -12.29 -8.01 2.55
N VAL A 76 -13.00 -6.99 3.03
CA VAL A 76 -14.16 -7.18 3.92
C VAL A 76 -15.24 -8.01 3.23
N ARG A 77 -15.56 -7.71 1.96
CA ARG A 77 -16.52 -8.50 1.16
C ARG A 77 -16.14 -9.97 1.13
N ARG A 78 -14.87 -10.28 0.86
CA ARG A 78 -14.39 -11.68 0.83
C ARG A 78 -14.53 -12.38 2.18
N LEU A 79 -14.25 -11.69 3.28
CA LEU A 79 -14.41 -12.25 4.62
C LEU A 79 -15.88 -12.54 4.96
N MET A 80 -16.80 -11.65 4.57
CA MET A 80 -18.23 -11.82 4.80
C MET A 80 -18.87 -12.89 3.91
N ALA A 81 -18.34 -13.08 2.70
CA ALA A 81 -18.80 -14.10 1.75
C ALA A 81 -18.22 -15.50 2.06
N ALA A 82 -17.13 -15.57 2.83
CA ALA A 82 -16.65 -16.84 3.35
C ALA A 82 -17.69 -17.37 4.35
N PRO A 83 -18.14 -18.64 4.22
CA PRO A 83 -19.04 -19.21 5.21
C PRO A 83 -18.35 -19.13 6.58
N SER A 84 -19.05 -18.56 7.57
CA SER A 84 -18.63 -18.68 8.96
C SER A 84 -18.45 -20.17 9.21
N SER A 85 -17.22 -20.62 9.44
CA SER A 85 -16.91 -22.01 9.77
C SER A 85 -17.52 -22.32 11.13
N GLY A 86 -18.84 -22.50 11.16
CA GLY A 86 -19.58 -23.18 12.20
C GLY A 86 -19.27 -24.67 12.05
N ALA A 87 -18.10 -25.07 12.55
CA ALA A 87 -17.86 -26.45 12.91
C ALA A 87 -18.50 -26.69 14.28
N VAL A 88 -19.82 -26.81 14.29
CA VAL A 88 -20.59 -27.51 15.32
C VAL A 88 -21.28 -28.66 14.61
N ASP A 89 -20.59 -29.80 14.57
CA ASP A 89 -21.14 -31.15 14.75
C ASP A 89 -20.16 -32.19 14.20
N GLU A 90 -19.43 -32.86 15.10
CA GLU A 90 -19.31 -34.32 15.06
C GLU A 90 -18.95 -34.86 16.45
N VAL A 91 -19.94 -34.87 17.35
CA VAL A 91 -19.96 -35.85 18.45
C VAL A 91 -20.39 -37.18 17.84
N ALA A 92 -19.46 -37.87 17.16
CA ALA A 92 -19.65 -39.26 16.76
C ALA A 92 -19.06 -40.18 17.83
N THR A 93 -19.92 -40.53 18.78
CA THR A 93 -20.03 -41.87 19.38
C THR A 93 -19.05 -42.91 18.85
N THR A 94 -18.04 -43.27 19.65
CA THR A 94 -17.44 -44.61 19.60
C THR A 94 -17.34 -45.14 21.02
N ALA A 95 -18.49 -45.59 21.53
CA ALA A 95 -18.57 -46.51 22.64
C ALA A 95 -18.71 -47.93 22.07
N HIS A 96 -17.59 -48.60 21.79
CA HIS A 96 -17.52 -50.06 21.77
C HIS A 96 -16.09 -50.56 21.87
N ASN A 97 -15.68 -50.95 23.07
CA ASN A 97 -14.84 -52.13 23.30
C ASN A 97 -15.01 -52.56 24.75
N ILE A 98 -16.12 -53.25 25.00
CA ILE A 98 -16.28 -54.16 26.14
C ILE A 98 -15.70 -55.49 25.67
N VAL A 99 -14.51 -55.85 26.16
CA VAL A 99 -14.13 -57.27 26.31
C VAL A 99 -13.89 -57.48 27.80
N ALA A 100 -14.51 -58.55 28.28
CA ALA A 100 -14.73 -58.89 29.66
C ALA A 100 -13.44 -59.22 30.44
N ASP A 101 -13.48 -58.81 31.71
CA ASP A 101 -12.77 -59.31 32.90
C ASP A 101 -12.89 -60.87 33.02
N PRO A 102 -12.01 -61.61 33.73
CA PRO A 102 -11.85 -61.49 35.19
C PRO A 102 -10.39 -61.53 35.72
N GLY A 103 -10.14 -60.80 36.81
CA GLY A 103 -9.03 -61.04 37.76
C GLY A 103 -9.07 -62.44 38.43
N PRO A 104 -8.35 -62.72 39.56
CA PRO A 104 -7.98 -61.77 40.61
C PRO A 104 -6.59 -62.01 41.27
N SER A 105 -6.31 -61.20 42.31
CA SER A 105 -5.40 -61.49 43.45
C SER A 105 -3.90 -61.26 43.19
N THR A 106 -3.08 -60.63 44.05
CA THR A 106 -3.18 -60.21 45.45
C THR A 106 -1.96 -59.32 45.78
N ARG A 107 -2.13 -58.42 46.77
CA ARG A 107 -1.16 -57.84 47.74
C ARG A 107 0.36 -58.09 47.52
N THR A 108 1.25 -57.11 47.75
CA THR A 108 1.72 -56.76 49.11
C THR A 108 2.58 -55.48 49.11
N LEU A 109 2.48 -54.73 50.22
CA LEU A 109 3.23 -53.54 50.64
C LEU A 109 4.69 -53.81 51.08
N SER A 110 5.50 -52.75 50.98
CA SER A 110 6.64 -52.37 51.84
C SER A 110 7.94 -53.18 51.83
N ALA A 111 9.05 -52.50 51.52
CA ALA A 111 10.12 -52.15 52.45
C ALA A 111 10.91 -50.96 51.89
#